data_AF-A0A2I8AG21-F1
#
_entry.id   AF-A0A2I8AG21-F1
#
_cell.length_a   1.000
_cell.length_b   1.000
_cell.length_c   1.000
_cell.angle_alpha   90.00
_cell.angle_beta   90.00
_cell.angle_gamma   90.00
#
_symmetry.space_group_name_H-M   'P 1'
#
loop_
_entity.id
_entity.type
_entity.pdbx_description
1 polymer ?
#
loop_
_entity_poly.entity_id
_entity_poly.type
_entity_poly.pdbx_seq_one_letter_code
_entity_poly.pdbx_strand_id
1 'polypeptide(L)' 'MGSPIDEMSVRSHPDYYADQDHRYAHYYHAHRQLLYEVMLKAGFQRNPKEWWHFCYGDQMWAWLNHQSVARYGRLF' A
#
# COMPACT_ATOMS: atom_id res chain seq x y z
N MET A 1 -10.87 3.25 4.17
CA MET A 1 -11.35 1.89 3.81
C MET A 1 -11.20 0.98 5.02
N GLY A 2 -12.13 1.03 5.98
CA GLY A 2 -12.05 0.28 7.24
C GLY A 2 -11.13 0.88 8.33
N SER A 3 -10.07 1.59 7.97
CA SER A 3 -9.33 2.51 8.85
C SER A 3 -9.22 3.90 8.20
N PRO A 4 -9.04 4.98 8.99
CA PRO A 4 -8.61 6.29 8.48
C PRO A 4 -7.22 6.23 7.85
N ILE A 5 -6.91 7.24 7.05
CA ILE A 5 -5.55 7.53 6.59
C ILE A 5 -4.73 7.97 7.81
N ASP A 6 -3.44 7.64 7.83
CA ASP A 6 -2.48 7.91 8.90
C ASP A 6 -2.78 7.20 10.24
N GLU A 7 -3.69 6.22 10.27
CA GLU A 7 -3.87 5.38 11.45
C GLU A 7 -2.65 4.46 11.63
N MET A 8 -1.87 4.64 12.71
CA MET A 8 -0.73 3.77 13.02
C MET A 8 -1.14 2.51 13.81
N SER A 9 -1.97 1.67 13.20
CA SER A 9 -2.41 0.40 13.80
C SER A 9 -2.39 -0.74 12.78
N VAL A 10 -2.50 -1.99 13.26
CA VAL A 10 -2.60 -3.17 12.39
C VAL A 10 -3.80 -3.13 11.44
N ARG A 11 -4.82 -2.32 11.73
CA ARG A 11 -5.98 -2.11 10.85
C ARG A 11 -5.60 -1.45 9.53
N SER A 12 -4.46 -0.75 9.53
CA SER A 12 -3.89 -0.10 8.36
C SER A 12 -3.14 -1.05 7.44
N HIS A 13 -2.80 -2.25 7.91
CA HIS A 13 -2.19 -3.26 7.06
C HIS A 13 -3.15 -3.62 5.92
N PRO A 14 -2.66 -3.77 4.69
CA PRO A 14 -3.52 -3.94 3.52
C PRO A 14 -4.54 -5.08 3.66
N ASP A 15 -4.07 -6.24 4.09
CA ASP A 15 -4.86 -7.47 4.15
C ASP A 15 -5.57 -7.66 5.50
N TYR A 16 -5.54 -6.67 6.39
CA TYR A 16 -6.16 -6.76 7.71
C TYR A 16 -7.62 -7.22 7.64
N TYR A 17 -8.39 -6.74 6.66
CA TYR A 17 -9.82 -7.05 6.48
C TYR A 17 -10.11 -8.28 5.59
N ALA A 18 -9.10 -9.05 5.15
CA ALA A 18 -9.32 -10.22 4.31
C ALA A 18 -10.18 -11.29 5.00
N ASP A 19 -9.88 -11.57 6.27
CA ASP A 19 -10.49 -12.65 7.06
C ASP A 19 -11.24 -12.15 8.30
N GLN A 20 -11.66 -10.88 8.31
CA GLN A 20 -12.33 -10.29 9.47
C GLN A 20 -13.84 -10.51 9.42
N ASP A 21 -14.40 -10.96 10.54
CA ASP A 21 -15.84 -11.05 10.74
C ASP A 21 -16.43 -9.69 11.13
N HIS A 22 -16.40 -8.76 10.18
CA HIS A 22 -17.04 -7.45 10.30
C HIS A 22 -17.95 -7.26 9.10
N ARG A 23 -19.16 -6.75 9.32
CA ARG A 23 -20.23 -6.61 8.30
C ARG A 23 -19.77 -5.98 6.98
N TYR A 24 -18.80 -5.06 7.05
CA TYR A 24 -18.24 -4.34 5.90
C TYR A 24 -16.79 -4.69 5.55
N ALA A 25 -16.18 -5.70 6.19
CA ALA A 25 -14.77 -6.07 5.96
C ALA A 25 -14.49 -6.39 4.49
N HIS A 26 -15.34 -7.20 3.86
CA HIS A 26 -15.20 -7.57 2.45
C HIS A 26 -15.22 -6.35 1.51
N TYR A 27 -16.09 -5.36 1.74
CA TYR A 27 -16.09 -4.11 0.97
C TYR A 27 -14.79 -3.32 1.17
N TYR A 28 -14.32 -3.20 2.41
CA TYR A 28 -13.07 -2.50 2.69
C TYR A 28 -11.87 -3.18 2.02
N HIS A 29 -11.80 -4.51 2.09
CA HIS A 29 -10.75 -5.28 1.46
C HIS A 29 -10.80 -5.16 -0.07
N ALA A 30 -11.98 -5.35 -0.68
CA ALA A 30 -12.16 -5.22 -2.13
C ALA A 30 -11.75 -3.83 -2.65
N HIS A 31 -12.11 -2.75 -1.95
CA HIS A 31 -11.67 -1.40 -2.31
C HIS A 31 -10.15 -1.20 -2.18
N ARG A 32 -9.51 -1.80 -1.16
CA ARG A 32 -8.05 -1.76 -1.00
C ARG A 32 -7.32 -2.54 -2.09
N GLN A 33 -7.87 -3.67 -2.52
CA GLN A 33 -7.33 -4.44 -3.65
C GLN A 33 -7.47 -3.67 -4.95
N LEU A 34 -8.64 -3.09 -5.23
CA LEU A 34 -8.85 -2.26 -6.42
C LEU A 34 -7.87 -1.08 -6.47
N LEU A 35 -7.70 -0.36 -5.36
CA LEU A 35 -6.73 0.72 -5.26
C LEU A 35 -5.30 0.23 -5.55
N TYR A 36 -4.92 -0.91 -4.94
CA TYR A 36 -3.61 -1.50 -5.15
C TYR A 36 -3.36 -1.89 -6.61
N GLU A 37 -4.30 -2.58 -7.25
CA GLU A 37 -4.18 -3.00 -8.64
C GLU A 37 -4.06 -1.82 -9.60
N VAL A 38 -4.88 -0.76 -9.42
CA VAL A 38 -4.82 0.44 -10.27
C VAL A 38 -3.47 1.14 -10.12
N MET A 39 -2.99 1.31 -8.89
CA MET A 39 -1.72 1.97 -8.62
C MET A 39 -0.53 1.12 -9.11
N LEU A 40 -0.60 -0.20 -8.97
CA LEU A 40 0.42 -1.13 -9.47
C LEU A 40 0.52 -1.06 -10.99
N LYS A 41 -0.62 -1.03 -11.71
CA LYS A 41 -0.67 -0.84 -13.17
C LYS A 41 -0.07 0.50 -13.60
N ALA A 42 -0.19 1.53 -12.78
CA ALA A 42 0.45 2.83 -13.01
C ALA A 42 1.95 2.86 -12.63
N GLY A 43 2.51 1.76 -12.13
CA GLY A 43 3.94 1.62 -11.80
C GLY A 43 4.32 1.99 -10.36
N PHE A 44 3.33 2.30 -9.51
CA PHE A 44 3.55 2.55 -8.08
C PHE A 44 3.73 1.25 -7.32
N GLN A 45 4.39 1.31 -6.17
CA GLN A 45 4.43 0.22 -5.19
C GLN A 45 3.72 0.63 -3.91
N ARG A 46 3.06 -0.33 -3.25
CA ARG A 46 2.34 -0.09 -1.99
C ARG A 46 3.24 -0.41 -0.80
N ASN A 47 3.15 0.41 0.25
CA ASN A 47 3.78 0.10 1.54
C ASN A 47 3.14 -1.19 2.12
N PRO A 48 3.94 -2.19 2.54
CA PRO A 48 3.41 -3.42 3.14
C PRO A 48 2.55 -3.21 4.41
N LYS A 49 2.68 -2.08 5.10
CA LYS A 49 2.00 -1.81 6.38
C LYS A 49 0.85 -0.80 6.29
N GLU A 50 0.67 -0.14 5.14
CA GLU A 50 -0.29 0.96 5.00
C GLU A 50 -1.08 0.80 3.69
N TRP A 51 -2.40 0.62 3.79
CA TRP A 51 -3.25 0.39 2.62
C TRP A 51 -3.33 1.60 1.67
N TRP A 52 -3.05 2.81 2.15
CA TRP A 52 -3.14 4.06 1.38
C TRP A 52 -1.79 4.56 0.85
N HIS A 53 -0.67 4.08 1.38
CA HIS A 53 0.65 4.65 1.06
C HIS A 53 1.24 3.97 -0.18
N PHE A 54 1.55 4.79 -1.18
CA PHE A 54 2.17 4.36 -2.43
C PHE A 54 3.41 5.19 -2.72
N CYS A 55 4.45 4.52 -3.21
CA CYS A 55 5.70 5.14 -3.60
C CYS A 55 5.99 4.95 -5.09
N TYR A 56 6.75 5.88 -5.66
CA TYR A 56 7.23 5.80 -7.03
C TYR A 56 8.61 6.43 -7.17
N GLY A 57 9.58 5.63 -7.61
CA GLY A 57 10.93 6.10 -7.87
C GLY A 57 11.76 6.44 -6.64
N ASP A 58 11.23 6.39 -5.42
CA ASP A 58 12.03 6.57 -4.20
C ASP A 58 12.78 5.28 -3.78
N GLN A 59 13.44 5.33 -2.62
CA GLN A 59 14.24 4.21 -2.10
C GLN A 59 13.38 2.98 -1.78
N MET A 60 12.18 3.16 -1.22
CA MET A 60 11.27 2.06 -0.93
C MET A 60 10.78 1.43 -2.23
N TRP A 61 10.41 2.25 -3.23
CA TRP A 61 10.04 1.78 -4.55
C TRP A 61 11.17 0.99 -5.21
N ALA A 62 12.42 1.48 -5.14
CA ALA A 62 13.56 0.79 -5.71
C ALA A 62 13.79 -0.57 -5.03
N TRP A 63 13.73 -0.61 -3.70
CA TRP A 63 13.85 -1.84 -2.92
C TRP A 63 12.76 -2.86 -3.28
N LEU A 64 11.49 -2.42 -3.35
CA LEU A 64 10.35 -3.28 -3.68
C LEU A 64 10.35 -3.76 -5.14
N ASN A 65 10.91 -2.99 -6.08
CA ASN A 65 11.05 -3.38 -7.49
C ASN A 65 12.41 -4.01 -7.82
N HIS A 66 13.23 -4.33 -6.82
CA HIS A 66 14.59 -4.86 -7.01
C HIS A 66 15.47 -4.01 -7.96
N GLN A 67 15.32 -2.69 -7.90
CA GLN A 67 16.15 -1.74 -8.64
C GLN A 67 17.39 -1.38 -7.81
N SER A 68 18.55 -1.26 -8.47
CA SER A 68 19.80 -0.93 -7.80
C SER A 68 19.86 0.52 -7.29
N VAL A 69 19.07 1.42 -7.89
CA VAL A 69 19.09 2.86 -7.57
C VAL A 69 17.66 3.41 -7.60
N ALA A 70 17.35 4.32 -6.66
CA ALA A 70 16.14 5.12 -6.68
C ALA A 70 16.18 6.17 -7.80
N ARG A 71 15.06 6.41 -8.47
CA ARG A 71 14.93 7.46 -9.50
C ARG A 71 14.99 8.86 -8.90
N TYR A 72 14.45 9.01 -7.70
CA TYR A 72 14.37 10.26 -6.97
C TYR A 72 14.86 10.03 -5.53
N GLY A 73 15.44 11.07 -4.95
CA GLY A 73 16.07 11.00 -3.63
C GLY A 73 17.43 11.69 -3.66
N ARG A 74 17.99 11.96 -2.47
CA ARG A 74 19.34 12.51 -2.38
C ARG A 74 20.35 11.43 -2.72
N LEU A 75 21.20 11.73 -3.70
CA LEU A 75 22.54 11.16 -3.76
C LEU A 75 23.29 11.74 -2.56
N PHE A 76 23.82 10.87 -1.71
CA PHE A 76 24.85 11.27 -0.76
C PHE A 76 26.20 11.26 -1.48
#